data_AF-A0A3A6N6B0-F1
#
_entry.id   AF-A0A3A6N6B0-F1
#
_cell.length_a   1.000
_cell.length_b   1.000
_cell.length_c   1.000
_cell.angle_alpha   90.00
_cell.angle_beta   90.00
_cell.angle_gamma   90.00
#
_symmetry.space_group_name_H-M   'P 1'
#
loop_
_entity.id
_entity.type
_entity.pdbx_description
1 polymer ?
#
loop_
_entity_poly.entity_id
_entity_poly.type
_entity_poly.pdbx_seq_one_letter_code
_entity_poly.pdbx_strand_id
1 'polypeptide(L)'
;MRSEAEGVTSENGVRARVRFDFKGVSRRGRFLLGSKPTDRVAEESREQHVALFRNVPVQGIRIEDIDMGGQIYTVFDESSGAEVAFAPVEITLSSDNLEDIIRFVSREEFRRIEVLSPPSLLMSRIDIERLIFKVHEEMKHVREWIERKYVR
;
A
#
# COMPACT_ATOMS: atom_id res chain seq x y z
N MET A 1 3.90 4.03 -38.31
CA MET A 1 3.52 4.81 -37.12
C MET A 1 2.12 4.36 -36.71
N ARG A 2 2.03 3.45 -35.73
CA ARG A 2 0.76 3.05 -35.13
C ARG A 2 0.53 3.98 -33.95
N SER A 3 -0.54 4.75 -34.02
CA SER A 3 -1.03 5.60 -32.93
C SER A 3 -1.31 4.73 -31.71
N GLU A 4 -0.57 4.98 -30.65
CA GLU A 4 -0.87 4.46 -29.32
C GLU A 4 -2.24 5.00 -28.91
N ALA A 5 -3.12 4.08 -28.50
CA ALA A 5 -4.41 4.43 -27.96
C ALA A 5 -4.19 5.08 -26.59
N GLU A 6 -4.26 6.42 -26.55
CA GLU A 6 -4.53 7.15 -25.32
C GLU A 6 -5.87 6.64 -24.78
N GLY A 7 -5.78 5.82 -23.74
CA GLY A 7 -6.94 5.42 -22.97
C GLY A 7 -7.54 6.68 -22.36
N VAL A 8 -8.76 6.99 -22.78
CA VAL A 8 -9.57 8.09 -22.25
C VAL A 8 -9.62 7.96 -20.72
N THR A 9 -8.86 8.78 -20.01
CA THR A 9 -9.08 9.04 -18.59
C THR A 9 -10.37 9.82 -18.48
N SER A 10 -11.34 9.27 -17.74
CA SER A 10 -12.51 10.02 -17.30
C SER A 10 -12.05 11.34 -16.67
N GLU A 11 -12.74 12.46 -16.92
CA GLU A 11 -12.36 13.79 -16.40
C GLU A 11 -12.25 13.86 -14.86
N ASN A 12 -12.68 12.80 -14.15
CA ASN A 12 -12.70 12.70 -12.69
C ASN A 12 -11.75 11.64 -12.12
N GLY A 13 -11.06 10.85 -12.95
CA GLY A 13 -10.20 9.78 -12.47
C GLY A 13 -8.91 10.29 -11.83
N VAL A 14 -8.46 9.63 -10.76
CA VAL A 14 -7.21 9.92 -10.05
C VAL A 14 -6.16 8.91 -10.43
N ARG A 15 -4.99 9.38 -10.85
CA ARG A 15 -3.77 8.60 -10.98
C ARG A 15 -2.84 8.96 -9.85
N ALA A 16 -2.36 7.96 -9.11
CA ALA A 16 -1.50 8.17 -7.96
C ALA A 16 -0.34 7.18 -7.93
N ARG A 17 0.78 7.61 -7.36
CA ARG A 17 1.89 6.74 -6.95
C ARG A 17 1.83 6.54 -5.46
N VAL A 18 1.72 5.30 -5.03
CA VAL A 18 1.63 4.91 -3.61
C VAL A 18 2.88 4.14 -3.24
N ARG A 19 3.48 4.46 -2.10
CA ARG A 19 4.61 3.70 -1.56
C ARG A 19 4.18 2.87 -0.36
N PHE A 20 4.58 1.61 -0.37
CA PHE A 20 4.49 0.68 0.75
C PHE A 20 5.88 0.22 1.16
N ASP A 21 6.13 0.12 2.46
CA ASP A 21 7.39 -0.39 2.99
C ASP A 21 7.11 -1.65 3.83
N PHE A 22 7.46 -2.81 3.26
CA PHE A 22 7.17 -4.11 3.87
C PHE A 22 8.23 -4.47 4.91
N LYS A 23 7.77 -4.77 6.13
CA LYS A 23 8.64 -5.11 7.26
C LYS A 23 9.14 -6.56 7.21
N GLY A 24 10.42 -6.75 7.53
CA GLY A 24 11.02 -8.04 7.87
C GLY A 24 11.31 -8.09 9.36
N VAL A 25 10.53 -8.86 10.12
CA VAL A 25 10.77 -9.05 11.56
C VAL A 25 11.41 -10.42 11.77
N SER A 26 12.69 -10.47 12.16
CA SER A 26 13.29 -11.71 12.65
C SER A 26 12.65 -12.03 14.01
N ARG A 27 11.95 -13.17 14.13
CA ARG A 27 11.49 -13.63 15.44
C ARG A 27 12.70 -13.87 16.35
N ARG A 28 12.90 -13.00 17.34
CA ARG A 28 13.83 -13.26 18.45
C ARG A 28 13.40 -14.57 19.13
N GLY A 29 14.28 -15.57 19.12
CA GLY A 29 14.09 -16.79 19.91
C GLY A 29 14.50 -18.13 19.29
N ARG A 30 15.00 -18.20 18.05
CA ARG A 30 15.43 -19.49 17.47
C ARG A 30 16.86 -19.45 16.94
N PHE A 31 17.81 -19.60 17.86
CA PHE A 31 19.20 -19.99 17.59
C PHE A 31 19.27 -21.46 17.11
N LEU A 32 18.57 -21.79 16.01
CA LEU A 32 18.75 -23.03 15.27
C LEU A 32 19.30 -22.62 13.90
N LEU A 33 20.39 -23.27 13.48
CA LEU A 33 21.14 -23.03 12.24
C LEU A 33 20.22 -22.62 11.08
N GLY A 34 20.30 -21.35 10.62
CA GLY A 34 19.66 -20.92 9.37
C GLY A 34 18.54 -19.86 9.46
N SER A 35 18.47 -19.04 10.51
CA SER A 35 17.59 -17.87 10.52
C SER A 35 17.98 -16.90 9.38
N LYS A 36 17.07 -16.68 8.41
CA LYS A 36 17.29 -15.72 7.33
C LYS A 36 17.54 -14.32 7.90
N PRO A 37 18.48 -13.54 7.35
CA PRO A 37 18.70 -12.17 7.80
C PRO A 37 17.45 -11.31 7.53
N THR A 38 17.26 -10.27 8.35
CA THR A 38 16.02 -9.47 8.41
C THR A 38 15.69 -8.79 7.09
N ASP A 39 16.72 -8.37 6.35
CA ASP A 39 16.66 -7.86 4.98
C ASP A 39 15.98 -8.83 4.02
N ARG A 40 16.39 -10.11 4.03
CA ARG A 40 15.82 -11.15 3.19
C ARG A 40 14.38 -11.47 3.57
N VAL A 41 14.04 -11.39 4.86
CA VAL A 41 12.64 -11.55 5.30
C VAL A 41 11.78 -10.38 4.81
N ALA A 42 12.30 -9.16 4.83
CA ALA A 42 11.60 -7.99 4.28
C ALA A 42 11.42 -8.12 2.77
N GLU A 43 12.46 -8.58 2.06
CA GLU A 43 12.42 -8.83 0.62
C GLU A 43 11.37 -9.88 0.24
N GLU A 44 11.37 -11.03 0.92
CA GLU A 44 10.38 -12.10 0.68
C GLU A 44 8.95 -11.62 0.99
N SER A 45 8.78 -10.83 2.05
CA SER A 45 7.48 -10.21 2.40
C SER A 45 7.00 -9.29 1.28
N ARG A 46 7.89 -8.46 0.75
CA ARG A 46 7.62 -7.58 -0.39
C ARG A 46 7.21 -8.37 -1.64
N GLU A 47 7.96 -9.39 -2.00
CA GLU A 47 7.69 -10.24 -3.17
C GLU A 47 6.29 -10.88 -3.08
N GLN A 48 5.92 -11.39 -1.90
CA GLN A 48 4.59 -11.96 -1.66
C GLN A 48 3.48 -10.93 -1.87
N HIS A 49 3.62 -9.72 -1.32
CA HIS A 49 2.61 -8.67 -1.47
C HIS A 49 2.53 -8.16 -2.91
N VAL A 50 3.66 -8.03 -3.61
CA VAL A 50 3.68 -7.69 -5.05
C VAL A 50 2.98 -8.77 -5.87
N ALA A 51 3.18 -10.05 -5.55
CA ALA A 51 2.46 -11.14 -6.22
C ALA A 51 0.94 -11.02 -5.99
N LEU A 52 0.48 -10.63 -4.80
CA LEU A 52 -0.93 -10.38 -4.55
C LEU A 52 -1.45 -9.20 -5.38
N PHE A 53 -0.73 -8.08 -5.42
CA PHE A 53 -1.13 -6.92 -6.23
C PHE A 53 -1.25 -7.24 -7.72
N ARG A 54 -0.36 -8.08 -8.26
CA ARG A 54 -0.39 -8.48 -9.68
C ARG A 54 -1.54 -9.42 -10.03
N ASN A 55 -1.98 -10.24 -9.08
CA ASN A 55 -2.89 -11.36 -9.37
C ASN A 55 -4.28 -11.20 -8.76
N VAL A 56 -4.44 -10.33 -7.77
CA VAL A 56 -5.72 -10.12 -7.06
C VAL A 56 -6.29 -8.77 -7.45
N PRO A 57 -7.41 -8.73 -8.20
CA PRO A 57 -8.04 -7.48 -8.57
C PRO A 57 -8.57 -6.77 -7.32
N VAL A 58 -8.26 -5.48 -7.21
CA VAL A 58 -8.86 -4.60 -6.21
C VAL A 58 -9.95 -3.81 -6.90
N GLN A 59 -11.19 -3.94 -6.42
CA GLN A 59 -12.33 -3.24 -7.00
C GLN A 59 -12.08 -1.73 -7.03
N GLY A 60 -12.37 -1.10 -8.17
CA GLY A 60 -12.18 0.35 -8.37
C GLY A 60 -10.73 0.77 -8.65
N ILE A 61 -9.75 -0.13 -8.54
CA ILE A 61 -8.33 0.19 -8.71
C ILE A 61 -7.75 -0.53 -9.92
N ARG A 62 -7.10 0.24 -10.78
CA ARG A 62 -6.24 -0.27 -11.86
C ARG A 62 -4.78 -0.07 -11.46
N ILE A 63 -4.05 -1.16 -11.32
CA ILE A 63 -2.59 -1.10 -11.17
C ILE A 63 -1.98 -0.93 -12.56
N GLU A 64 -1.19 0.12 -12.73
CA GLU A 64 -0.52 0.45 -13.99
C GLU A 64 0.93 -0.01 -13.98
N ASP A 65 1.62 0.21 -12.87
CA ASP A 65 3.03 -0.12 -12.71
C ASP A 65 3.37 -0.47 -11.26
N ILE A 66 4.37 -1.34 -11.08
CA ILE A 66 4.92 -1.70 -9.77
C ILE A 66 6.44 -1.65 -9.87
N ASP A 67 7.03 -0.67 -9.19
CA ASP A 67 8.46 -0.49 -9.06
C ASP A 67 8.97 -1.10 -7.73
N MET A 68 9.95 -1.99 -7.89
CA MET A 68 10.64 -2.71 -6.83
C MET A 68 12.13 -2.32 -6.73
N GLY A 69 12.55 -1.24 -7.40
CA GLY A 69 13.94 -0.78 -7.46
C GLY A 69 14.43 -0.10 -6.18
N GLY A 70 13.54 0.22 -5.23
CA GLY A 70 13.91 0.83 -3.96
C GLY A 70 14.78 -0.10 -3.10
N GLN A 71 15.86 0.46 -2.53
CA GLN A 71 16.79 -0.30 -1.70
C GLN A 71 16.16 -0.67 -0.35
N ILE A 72 16.45 -1.89 0.10
CA ILE A 72 16.09 -2.35 1.44
C ILE A 72 16.93 -1.58 2.46
N TYR A 73 16.30 -1.10 3.52
CA TYR A 73 16.97 -0.34 4.57
C TYR A 73 16.58 -0.87 5.95
N THR A 74 17.47 -0.68 6.92
CA THR A 74 17.24 -1.08 8.31
C THR A 74 17.06 0.14 9.18
N VAL A 75 16.17 0.02 10.17
CA VAL A 75 15.94 1.02 11.21
C VAL A 75 16.02 0.32 12.55
N PHE A 76 16.73 0.94 13.50
CA PHE A 76 16.69 0.48 14.88
C PHE A 76 15.41 0.98 15.54
N ASP A 77 14.53 0.06 15.92
CA ASP A 77 13.32 0.36 16.65
C ASP A 77 13.62 0.38 18.16
N GLU A 78 13.64 1.58 18.74
CA GLU A 78 13.92 1.79 20.16
C GLU A 78 12.89 1.10 21.07
N SER A 79 11.64 0.94 20.62
CA SER A 79 10.57 0.36 21.43
C SER A 79 10.70 -1.16 21.57
N SER A 80 11.17 -1.85 20.52
CA SER A 80 11.45 -3.29 20.54
C SER A 80 12.92 -3.61 20.84
N GLY A 81 13.79 -2.60 20.81
CA GLY A 81 15.24 -2.71 20.95
C GLY A 81 15.87 -3.59 19.87
N ALA A 82 15.31 -3.62 18.66
CA ALA A 82 15.70 -4.52 17.57
C ALA A 82 15.87 -3.77 16.24
N GLU A 83 16.75 -4.29 15.37
CA GLU A 83 16.81 -3.86 13.98
C GLU A 83 15.65 -4.44 13.19
N VAL A 84 14.94 -3.56 12.46
CA VAL A 84 13.85 -3.91 11.56
C VAL A 84 14.24 -3.52 10.15
N ALA A 85 14.18 -4.46 9.22
CA ALA A 85 14.40 -4.18 7.81
C ALA A 85 13.08 -3.84 7.11
N PHE A 86 13.14 -2.93 6.16
CA PHE A 86 12.02 -2.49 5.33
C PHE A 86 12.38 -2.60 3.85
N ALA A 87 11.51 -3.23 3.07
CA ALA A 87 11.64 -3.38 1.63
C ALA A 87 10.56 -2.54 0.92
N PRO A 88 10.92 -1.42 0.28
CA PRO A 88 9.97 -0.51 -0.34
C PRO A 88 9.44 -1.02 -1.69
N VAL A 89 8.22 -0.60 -2.02
CA VAL A 89 7.56 -0.76 -3.33
C VAL A 89 6.81 0.51 -3.66
N GLU A 90 6.93 0.97 -4.90
CA GLU A 90 6.09 2.04 -5.43
C GLU A 90 5.11 1.47 -6.45
N ILE A 91 3.82 1.76 -6.27
CA ILE A 91 2.75 1.28 -7.13
C ILE A 91 2.11 2.50 -7.78
N THR A 92 2.14 2.55 -9.10
CA THR A 92 1.35 3.51 -9.87
C THR A 92 -0.01 2.88 -10.14
N LEU A 93 -1.06 3.58 -9.72
CA LEU A 93 -2.44 3.14 -9.87
C LEU A 93 -3.33 4.26 -10.40
N SER A 94 -4.46 3.87 -10.99
CA SER A 94 -5.55 4.77 -11.33
C SER A 94 -6.87 4.25 -10.78
N SER A 95 -7.79 5.18 -10.51
CA SER A 95 -9.15 4.93 -10.08
C SER A 95 -10.07 5.99 -10.64
N ASP A 96 -11.30 5.63 -10.99
CA ASP A 96 -12.32 6.61 -11.38
C ASP A 96 -12.88 7.38 -10.16
N ASN A 97 -12.80 6.80 -8.96
CA ASN A 97 -13.28 7.43 -7.72
C ASN A 97 -12.19 7.48 -6.64
N LEU A 98 -12.11 8.60 -5.92
CA LEU A 98 -11.08 8.80 -4.88
C LEU A 98 -11.29 7.87 -3.67
N GLU A 99 -12.54 7.53 -3.35
CA GLU A 99 -12.85 6.61 -2.24
C GLU A 99 -12.25 5.22 -2.42
N ASP A 100 -12.13 4.71 -3.65
CA ASP A 100 -11.55 3.39 -3.89
C ASP A 100 -10.04 3.37 -3.55
N ILE A 101 -9.35 4.51 -3.71
CA ILE A 101 -7.94 4.67 -3.33
C ILE A 101 -7.77 4.58 -1.81
N ILE A 102 -8.73 5.09 -1.01
CA ILE A 102 -8.66 5.07 0.46
C ILE A 102 -8.49 3.64 0.98
N ARG A 103 -9.27 2.69 0.45
CA ARG A 103 -9.14 1.28 0.82
C ARG A 103 -7.76 0.72 0.47
N PHE A 104 -7.23 1.11 -0.68
CA PHE A 104 -5.92 0.65 -1.12
C PHE A 104 -4.79 1.13 -0.20
N VAL A 105 -4.87 2.36 0.29
CA VAL A 105 -3.84 2.99 1.14
C VAL A 105 -4.02 2.75 2.64
N SER A 106 -5.15 2.20 3.09
CA SER A 106 -5.43 1.93 4.51
C SER A 106 -4.68 0.70 5.08
N ARG A 107 -3.58 0.29 4.45
CA ARG A 107 -2.73 -0.85 4.87
C ARG A 107 -1.67 -0.39 5.85
N GLU A 108 -1.21 -1.29 6.72
CA GLU A 108 -0.17 -0.99 7.72
C GLU A 108 1.14 -0.52 7.06
N GLU A 109 1.45 -1.06 5.88
CA GLU A 109 2.69 -0.81 5.17
C GLU A 109 2.71 0.53 4.42
N PHE A 110 1.57 1.23 4.33
CA PHE A 110 1.46 2.48 3.60
C PHE A 110 2.37 3.56 4.19
N ARG A 111 3.12 4.25 3.33
CA ARG A 111 4.05 5.33 3.73
C ARG A 111 3.74 6.67 3.11
N ARG A 112 3.46 6.71 1.81
CA ARG A 112 3.14 7.96 1.10
C ARG A 112 2.26 7.71 -0.10
N ILE A 113 1.53 8.75 -0.49
CA ILE A 113 0.81 8.85 -1.75
C ILE A 113 1.21 10.17 -2.43
N GLU A 114 1.37 10.11 -3.74
CA GLU A 114 1.62 11.25 -4.62
C GLU A 114 0.57 11.22 -5.74
N VAL A 115 -0.25 12.25 -5.85
CA VAL A 115 -1.21 12.38 -6.96
C VAL A 115 -0.45 12.84 -8.19
N LEU A 116 -0.46 12.01 -9.24
CA LEU A 116 0.22 12.30 -10.51
C LEU A 116 -0.68 13.07 -11.46
N SER A 117 -1.98 12.77 -11.45
CA SER A 117 -2.99 13.49 -12.22
C SER A 117 -4.40 13.23 -11.66
N PRO A 118 -5.34 14.17 -11.85
CA PRO A 118 -5.15 15.53 -12.36
C PRO A 118 -4.39 16.43 -11.36
N PRO A 119 -3.88 17.60 -11.80
CA PRO A 119 -3.21 18.56 -10.91
C PRO A 119 -4.17 19.21 -9.89
N SER A 120 -5.47 19.20 -10.17
CA SER A 120 -6.52 19.64 -9.25
C SER A 120 -7.72 18.70 -9.36
N LEU A 121 -8.42 18.50 -8.24
CA LEU A 121 -9.61 17.66 -8.17
C LEU A 121 -10.85 18.52 -7.93
N LEU A 122 -11.84 18.35 -8.79
CA LEU A 122 -13.19 18.88 -8.59
C LEU A 122 -14.07 17.73 -8.09
N MET A 123 -14.60 17.87 -6.88
CA MET A 123 -15.47 16.87 -6.26
C MET A 123 -16.84 17.47 -6.01
N SER A 124 -17.88 16.70 -6.31
CA SER A 124 -19.24 17.06 -5.96
C SER A 124 -19.51 16.79 -4.47
N ARG A 125 -20.66 17.26 -3.97
CA ARG A 125 -21.08 16.98 -2.58
C ARG A 125 -21.18 15.48 -2.30
N ILE A 126 -21.69 14.70 -3.25
CA ILE A 126 -21.86 13.25 -3.08
C ILE A 126 -20.51 12.51 -3.04
N ASP A 127 -19.50 12.99 -3.78
CA ASP A 127 -18.16 12.41 -3.78
C ASP A 127 -17.49 12.61 -2.42
N ILE A 128 -17.65 13.81 -1.84
CA ILE A 128 -17.15 14.12 -0.49
C ILE A 128 -17.84 13.25 0.56
N GLU A 129 -19.17 13.09 0.48
CA GLU A 129 -19.92 12.23 1.40
C GLU A 129 -19.45 10.77 1.32
N ARG A 130 -19.25 10.23 0.10
CA ARG A 130 -18.73 8.87 -0.13
C ARG A 130 -17.32 8.71 0.41
N LEU A 131 -16.45 9.70 0.20
CA LEU A 131 -15.09 9.70 0.71
C LEU A 131 -15.07 9.65 2.24
N ILE A 132 -15.83 10.53 2.90
CA ILE A 132 -15.92 10.56 4.37
C ILE A 132 -16.48 9.23 4.91
N PHE A 133 -17.52 8.70 4.27
CA PHE A 133 -18.09 7.41 4.63
C PHE A 133 -17.06 6.27 4.51
N LYS A 134 -16.29 6.24 3.41
CA LYS A 134 -15.26 5.23 3.19
C LYS A 134 -14.13 5.31 4.23
N VAL A 135 -13.68 6.51 4.57
CA VAL A 135 -12.69 6.71 5.64
C VAL A 135 -13.22 6.17 6.97
N HIS A 136 -14.47 6.46 7.32
CA HIS A 136 -15.09 5.93 8.54
C HIS A 136 -15.16 4.40 8.53
N GLU A 137 -15.54 3.78 7.41
CA GLU A 137 -15.59 2.33 7.23
C GLU A 137 -14.21 1.69 7.49
N GLU A 138 -13.14 2.22 6.89
CA GLU A 138 -11.80 1.67 7.10
C GLU A 138 -11.30 1.91 8.53
N MET A 139 -11.62 3.04 9.18
CA MET A 139 -11.33 3.25 10.60
C MET A 139 -12.04 2.23 11.50
N LYS A 140 -13.28 1.85 11.15
CA LYS A 140 -14.02 0.82 11.88
C LYS A 140 -13.36 -0.55 11.69
N HIS A 141 -12.96 -0.90 10.48
CA HIS A 141 -12.23 -2.13 10.21
C HIS A 141 -10.92 -2.23 11.00
N VAL A 142 -10.15 -1.15 11.07
CA VAL A 142 -8.92 -1.09 11.88
C VAL A 142 -9.24 -1.32 13.35
N ARG A 143 -10.26 -0.65 13.89
CA ARG A 143 -10.69 -0.83 15.29
C ARG A 143 -11.08 -2.28 15.59
N GLU A 144 -11.94 -2.86 14.75
CA GLU A 144 -12.39 -4.25 14.92
C GLU A 144 -11.22 -5.24 14.83
N TRP A 145 -10.22 -4.97 13.98
CA TRP A 145 -9.00 -5.77 13.91
C TRP A 145 -8.18 -5.67 15.21
N ILE A 146 -8.03 -4.47 15.78
CA ILE A 146 -7.34 -4.27 17.07
C ILE A 146 -8.10 -4.99 18.20
N GLU A 147 -9.42 -4.82 18.29
CA GLU A 147 -10.25 -5.45 19.32
C GLU A 147 -10.11 -6.98 19.29
N ARG A 148 -10.16 -7.59 18.09
CA ARG A 148 -9.96 -9.05 17.95
C ARG A 148 -8.57 -9.50 18.40
N LYS A 149 -7.54 -8.67 18.25
CA LYS A 149 -6.14 -9.03 18.55
C LYS A 149 -5.77 -8.84 20.02
N TYR A 150 -6.41 -7.92 20.73
CA TYR A 150 -6.00 -7.51 22.09
C TYR A 150 -7.07 -7.61 23.18
N VAL A 151 -8.34 -7.79 22.83
CA VAL A 151 -9.47 -7.82 23.80
C VAL A 151 -10.04 -9.23 24.02
N ARG A 152 -9.38 -10.26 23.47
CA ARG A 152 -9.65 -11.67 23.76
C ARG A 152 -8.52 -12.32 24.54
#